data_AF-B1HT62-F1
#
_entry.id   AF-B1HT62-F1
#
_cell.length_a   1.000
_cell.length_b   1.000
_cell.length_c   1.000
_cell.angle_alpha   90.00
_cell.angle_beta   90.00
_cell.angle_gamma   90.00
#
_symmetry.space_group_name_H-M   'P 1'
#
loop_
_entity.id
_entity.type
_entity.pdbx_description
1 polymer ?
#
loop_
_entity_poly.entity_id
_entity_poly.type
_entity_poly.pdbx_seq_one_letter_code
_entity_poly.pdbx_strand_id
1 'polypeptide(L)'
;MKIHLTIHHELEETEVHIHAKEYNEQIERLMQQLQASQTTMLDGYFQQEIHLLKITDIYSIYAEDAKVFLQTNEQELSLNENYMN
;
A
#
# COMPACT_ATOMS: atom_id res chain seq x y z
N MET A 1 -6.90 -18.17 -25.67
CA MET A 1 -6.84 -16.86 -24.96
C MET A 1 -7.32 -15.79 -25.93
N LYS A 2 -8.32 -14.98 -25.58
CA LYS A 2 -8.80 -13.86 -26.40
C LYS A 2 -8.51 -12.57 -25.62
N ILE A 3 -7.83 -11.63 -26.25
CA ILE A 3 -7.48 -10.34 -25.65
C ILE A 3 -8.27 -9.27 -26.41
N HIS A 4 -9.01 -8.44 -25.69
CA HIS A 4 -9.73 -7.28 -26.22
C HIS A 4 -9.06 -6.03 -25.64
N LEU A 5 -8.58 -5.13 -26.49
CA LEU A 5 -7.94 -3.88 -26.09
C LEU A 5 -8.79 -2.72 -26.62
N THR A 6 -9.29 -1.89 -25.71
CA THR A 6 -10.02 -0.67 -26.03
C THR A 6 -9.31 0.49 -25.34
N ILE A 7 -9.03 1.56 -26.08
CA ILE A 7 -8.36 2.77 -25.58
C ILE A 7 -9.38 3.91 -25.66
N HIS A 8 -9.67 4.53 -24.51
CA HIS A 8 -10.57 5.67 -24.38
C HIS A 8 -9.72 6.90 -24.07
N HIS A 9 -9.68 7.85 -25.00
CA HIS A 9 -8.89 9.08 -24.86
C HIS A 9 -9.61 10.16 -24.04
N GLU A 10 -10.91 9.96 -23.81
CA GLU A 10 -11.81 10.78 -23.03
C GLU A 10 -11.75 10.53 -21.52
N LEU A 11 -11.05 9.49 -21.07
CA LEU A 11 -10.89 9.20 -19.65
C LEU A 11 -9.84 10.13 -19.04
N GLU A 12 -10.30 11.08 -18.22
CA GLU A 12 -9.45 12.01 -17.48
C GLU A 12 -8.79 11.36 -16.25
N GLU A 13 -9.37 10.25 -15.76
CA GLU A 13 -8.89 9.51 -14.59
C GLU A 13 -8.91 7.99 -14.83
N THR A 14 -8.24 7.25 -13.94
CA THR A 14 -8.22 5.78 -13.99
C THR A 14 -9.59 5.22 -13.64
N GLU A 15 -10.20 4.50 -14.58
CA GLU A 15 -11.51 3.85 -14.40
C GLU A 15 -11.35 2.32 -14.33
N VAL A 16 -12.01 1.67 -13.37
CA VAL A 16 -11.98 0.21 -13.18
C VAL A 16 -13.40 -0.34 -13.31
N HIS A 17 -13.65 -1.16 -14.33
CA HIS A 17 -14.93 -1.83 -14.56
C HIS A 17 -14.88 -3.27 -14.04
N ILE A 18 -15.76 -3.62 -13.09
CA ILE A 18 -15.83 -4.97 -12.50
C ILE A 18 -17.15 -5.61 -12.90
N HIS A 19 -17.08 -6.74 -13.62
CA HIS A 19 -18.25 -7.50 -14.03
C HIS A 19 -18.34 -8.80 -13.24
N ALA A 20 -19.38 -8.93 -12.43
CA ALA A 20 -19.70 -10.13 -11.67
C ALA A 20 -21.15 -10.54 -11.92
N LYS A 21 -21.43 -11.84 -11.80
CA LYS A 21 -22.80 -12.38 -11.95
C LYS A 21 -23.74 -11.85 -10.85
N GLU A 22 -23.21 -11.63 -9.65
CA GLU A 22 -23.91 -11.13 -8.48
C GLU A 22 -22.93 -10.43 -7.54
N TYR A 23 -23.44 -9.56 -6.68
CA TYR A 23 -22.65 -8.92 -5.63
C TYR A 23 -22.60 -9.83 -4.40
N ASN A 24 -21.46 -10.47 -4.17
CA ASN A 24 -21.26 -11.41 -3.07
C ASN A 24 -20.11 -10.95 -2.14
N GLU A 25 -19.84 -11.71 -1.07
CA GLU A 25 -18.79 -11.36 -0.10
C GLU A 25 -17.40 -11.19 -0.71
N GLN A 26 -17.10 -11.89 -1.80
CA GLN A 26 -15.81 -11.75 -2.49
C GLN A 26 -15.74 -10.41 -3.24
N ILE A 27 -16.83 -9.98 -3.86
CA ILE A 27 -16.94 -8.67 -4.51
C ILE A 27 -16.89 -7.54 -3.46
N GLU A 28 -17.58 -7.69 -2.34
CA GLU A 28 -17.53 -6.71 -1.23
C GLU A 28 -16.11 -6.50 -0.72
N ARG A 29 -15.35 -7.58 -0.46
CA ARG A 29 -13.95 -7.49 -0.03
C ARG A 29 -13.06 -6.81 -1.07
N LEU A 30 -13.25 -7.12 -2.35
CA LEU A 30 -12.53 -6.48 -3.44
C LEU A 30 -12.80 -4.97 -3.48
N MET A 31 -14.08 -4.57 -3.35
CA MET A 31 -14.45 -3.16 -3.31
C MET A 31 -13.82 -2.44 -2.11
N GLN A 32 -13.83 -3.06 -0.93
CA GLN A 32 -13.18 -2.50 0.25
C GLN A 32 -11.67 -2.33 0.06
N GLN A 33 -10.99 -3.25 -0.63
CA GLN A 33 -9.56 -3.12 -0.92
C GLN A 33 -9.26 -2.01 -1.94
N LEU A 34 -10.13 -1.82 -2.94
CA LEU A 34 -9.98 -0.77 -3.94
C LEU A 34 -10.33 0.63 -3.38
N GLN A 35 -11.24 0.68 -2.41
CA GLN A 35 -11.65 1.91 -1.73
C GLN A 35 -10.78 2.25 -0.53
N ALA A 36 -10.13 1.26 0.09
CA ALA A 36 -9.15 1.50 1.13
C ALA A 36 -8.07 2.39 0.53
N SER A 37 -7.88 3.56 1.13
CA SER A 37 -6.70 4.39 0.91
C SER A 37 -5.51 3.46 1.10
N GLN A 38 -4.81 3.15 0.00
CA GLN A 38 -3.58 2.39 0.08
C GLN A 38 -2.73 3.13 1.10
N THR A 39 -2.36 2.48 2.21
CA THR A 39 -1.52 3.11 3.23
C THR A 39 -0.22 3.49 2.54
N THR A 40 -0.13 4.72 2.06
CA THR A 40 1.01 5.18 1.27
C THR A 40 2.18 5.49 2.16
N MET A 41 1.94 5.62 3.46
CA MET A 41 2.88 6.13 4.45
C MET A 41 2.92 5.21 5.69
N LEU A 42 4.12 4.92 6.17
CA LEU A 42 4.41 4.24 7.44
C LEU A 42 5.10 5.22 8.39
N ASP A 43 4.86 5.13 9.69
CA ASP A 43 5.54 5.92 10.71
C ASP A 43 6.77 5.18 11.25
N GLY A 44 7.97 5.68 10.93
CA GLY A 44 9.25 5.16 11.40
C GLY A 44 9.87 6.03 12.50
N TYR A 45 10.69 5.44 13.37
CA TYR A 45 11.46 6.18 14.37
C TYR A 45 12.92 6.30 13.97
N PHE A 46 13.44 7.52 14.04
CA PHE A 46 14.86 7.84 13.91
C PHE A 46 15.25 8.83 15.00
N GLN A 47 16.30 8.53 15.76
CA GLN A 47 16.79 9.43 16.81
C GLN A 47 15.69 9.92 17.81
N GLN A 48 14.70 9.06 18.10
CA GLN A 48 13.54 9.35 18.97
C GLN A 48 12.50 10.32 18.38
N GLU A 49 12.61 10.65 17.10
CA GLU A 49 11.61 11.42 16.34
C GLU A 49 10.77 10.47 15.47
N ILE A 50 9.50 10.84 15.27
CA ILE A 50 8.56 10.12 14.38
C ILE A 50 8.68 10.72 12.98
N HIS A 51 8.95 9.88 11.99
CA HIS A 51 9.03 10.24 10.58
C HIS A 51 7.96 9.49 9.78
N LEU A 52 7.20 10.18 8.92
CA LEU A 52 6.40 9.49 7.92
C LEU A 52 7.25 9.12 6.71
N LEU A 53 7.11 7.87 6.27
CA LEU A 53 7.86 7.26 5.17
C LEU A 53 6.90 6.76 4.11
N LYS A 54 7.09 7.17 2.87
CA LYS A 54 6.30 6.59 1.78
C LYS A 54 6.76 5.17 1.50
N ILE A 55 5.82 4.24 1.33
CA ILE A 55 6.15 2.84 1.02
C ILE A 55 6.95 2.72 -0.28
N THR A 56 6.70 3.61 -1.25
CA THR A 56 7.44 3.66 -2.53
C THR A 56 8.94 3.96 -2.37
N ASP A 57 9.33 4.52 -1.23
CA ASP A 57 10.70 4.98 -1.00
C ASP A 57 11.52 3.95 -0.20
N ILE A 58 10.90 2.79 0.14
CA ILE A 58 11.50 1.68 0.89
C ILE A 58 12.06 0.62 -0.07
N TYR A 59 13.35 0.32 0.07
CA TYR A 59 14.06 -0.66 -0.75
C TYR A 59 14.15 -2.04 -0.10
N SER A 60 14.17 -2.07 1.23
CA SER A 60 14.43 -3.28 2.01
C SER A 60 13.73 -3.16 3.36
N ILE A 61 13.17 -4.27 3.81
CA ILE A 61 12.57 -4.46 5.13
C ILE A 61 13.22 -5.70 5.71
N TYR A 62 13.79 -5.59 6.92
CA TYR A 62 14.28 -6.74 7.66
C TYR A 62 13.93 -6.62 9.14
N ALA A 63 13.88 -7.76 9.82
CA ALA A 63 13.53 -7.83 11.24
C ALA A 63 14.63 -8.57 12.00
N GLU A 64 15.04 -7.99 13.12
CA GLU A 64 16.02 -8.56 14.05
C GLU A 64 15.60 -8.19 15.47
N ASP A 65 15.64 -9.14 16.41
CA ASP A 65 15.32 -8.93 17.83
C ASP A 65 14.03 -8.14 18.09
N ALA A 66 12.93 -8.54 17.42
CA ALA A 66 11.60 -7.93 17.51
C ALA A 66 11.53 -6.45 17.07
N LYS A 67 12.54 -5.98 16.31
CA LYS A 67 12.53 -4.66 15.68
C LYS A 67 12.47 -4.82 14.17
N VAL A 68 11.68 -3.97 13.53
CA VAL A 68 11.61 -3.89 12.06
C VAL A 68 12.43 -2.69 11.62
N PHE A 69 13.31 -2.91 10.65
CA PHE A 69 14.17 -1.89 10.07
C PHE A 69 13.78 -1.66 8.62
N LEU A 70 13.76 -0.38 8.23
CA LEU A 70 13.42 0.06 6.89
C LEU A 70 14.64 0.76 6.29
N GLN A 71 15.05 0.32 5.10
CA GLN A 71 16.08 1.00 4.33
C GLN A 71 15.43 1.81 3.21
N THR A 72 15.67 3.11 3.21
CA THR A 72 15.20 4.04 2.18
C THR A 72 16.38 4.58 1.36
N ASN A 73 16.10 5.34 0.31
CA ASN A 73 17.13 5.95 -0.55
C ASN A 73 18.06 6.90 0.21
N GLU A 74 17.59 7.46 1.33
CA GLU A 74 18.27 8.55 2.02
C GLU A 74 18.82 8.15 3.40
N GLN A 75 18.26 7.12 4.08
CA GLN A 75 18.72 6.66 5.41
C GLN A 75 18.07 5.34 5.90
N GLU A 76 18.69 4.73 6.93
CA GLU A 76 18.23 3.54 7.68
C GLU A 76 17.37 3.97 8.89
N LEU A 77 16.21 3.34 9.08
CA LEU A 77 15.20 3.72 10.08
C LEU A 77 14.71 2.49 10.87
N SER A 78 14.34 2.68 12.15
CA SER A 78 13.86 1.61 13.03
C SER A 78 12.39 1.81 13.43
N LEU A 79 11.59 0.75 13.49
CA LEU A 79 10.21 0.76 13.97
C LEU A 79 10.12 0.18 15.39
N ASN A 80 9.28 0.78 16.24
CA ASN A 80 8.90 0.24 17.55
C ASN A 80 7.40 -0.12 17.57
N GLU A 81 7.06 -1.33 17.99
CA GLU A 81 5.73 -1.95 17.94
C GLU A 81 4.66 -1.37 18.92
N ASN A 82 4.80 -0.15 19.44
CA ASN A 82 4.03 0.25 20.63
C ASN A 82 2.60 0.78 20.43
N TYR A 83 2.03 0.79 19.22
CA TYR A 83 0.65 1.28 19.01
C TYR A 83 -0.21 0.43 18.05
N MET A 84 -0.15 -0.89 18.17
CA MET A 84 -1.16 -1.81 17.60
C MET A 84 -2.08 -2.39 18.70
N ASN A 85 -2.70 -1.51 19.49
CA ASN A 85 -3.86 -1.83 20.34
C ASN A 85 -4.99 -0.83 20.11
#